data_AF-A0A836CFA7-F1
#
_entry.id   AF-A0A836CFA7-F1
#
_cell.length_a   1.000
_cell.length_b   1.000
_cell.length_c   1.000
_cell.angle_alpha   90.00
_cell.angle_beta   90.00
_cell.angle_gamma   90.00
#
_symmetry.space_group_name_H-M   'P 1'
#
loop_
_entity.id
_entity.type
_entity.pdbx_description
1 polymer ?
#
loop_
_entity_poly.entity_id
_entity_poly.type
_entity_poly.pdbx_seq_one_letter_code
_entity_poly.pdbx_strand_id
1 'polypeptide(L)'
;MLQVPTEYAIEDETDDPRPQPEYDILYKQDVMSEDIFLGMGDKTPGSQDCTHMVVKVVFPGATMADLDLDVTKERLRAASSKLKLNLYLPLPVDDSKG
;
A
#
# COMPACT_ATOMS: atom_id res chain seq x y z
N MET A 1 9.14 -6.49 16.60
CA MET A 1 9.68 -6.23 15.26
C MET A 1 8.97 -7.20 14.32
N LEU A 2 7.79 -6.80 13.80
CA LEU A 2 7.09 -7.64 12.82
C LEU A 2 7.92 -7.60 11.55
N GLN A 3 8.57 -8.71 11.25
CA GLN A 3 9.18 -8.99 9.96
C GLN A 3 8.03 -9.01 8.96
N VAL A 4 7.83 -7.90 8.23
CA VAL A 4 6.95 -7.89 7.07
C VAL A 4 7.55 -8.89 6.08
N PRO A 5 6.88 -10.02 5.79
CA PRO A 5 7.42 -10.95 4.81
C PRO A 5 7.42 -10.22 3.47
N THR A 6 8.60 -10.01 2.92
CA THR A 6 8.88 -9.37 1.62
C THR A 6 8.40 -10.23 0.43
N GLU A 7 7.50 -11.19 0.67
CA GLU A 7 7.02 -12.20 -0.28
C GLU A 7 5.65 -11.86 -0.89
N TYR A 8 5.10 -10.66 -0.69
CA TYR A 8 3.91 -10.19 -1.42
C TYR A 8 4.23 -9.52 -2.77
N ALA A 9 5.44 -9.72 -3.29
CA ALA A 9 5.88 -9.25 -4.60
C ALA A 9 6.12 -10.45 -5.53
N ILE A 10 5.07 -11.21 -5.82
CA ILE A 10 5.09 -12.30 -6.80
C ILE A 10 3.62 -12.43 -7.26
N GLU A 11 3.26 -12.16 -8.51
CA GLU A 11 3.90 -12.59 -9.75
C GLU A 11 3.98 -11.40 -10.72
N ASP A 12 5.20 -11.06 -11.16
CA ASP A 12 5.37 -10.21 -12.32
C ASP A 12 4.65 -10.91 -13.48
N GLU A 13 3.75 -10.15 -14.10
CA GLU A 13 2.90 -10.53 -15.23
C GLU A 13 3.80 -10.76 -16.45
N THR A 14 4.61 -11.82 -16.38
CA THR A 14 5.48 -12.57 -17.31
C THR A 14 6.04 -11.90 -18.58
N ASP A 15 5.99 -10.58 -18.77
CA ASP A 15 6.50 -9.89 -19.97
C ASP A 15 6.58 -8.35 -19.85
N ASP A 16 6.67 -7.74 -18.66
CA ASP A 16 6.86 -6.27 -18.59
C ASP A 16 8.36 -5.93 -18.33
N PRO A 17 9.08 -5.33 -19.30
CA PRO A 17 10.51 -5.06 -19.18
C PRO A 17 10.86 -3.91 -18.21
N ARG A 18 9.84 -3.29 -17.58
CA ARG A 18 10.02 -2.14 -16.71
C ARG A 18 10.38 -2.58 -15.29
N PRO A 19 11.45 -2.05 -14.69
CA PRO A 19 11.79 -2.35 -13.31
C PRO A 19 10.70 -1.90 -12.33
N GLN A 20 10.64 -2.58 -11.19
CA GLN A 20 9.80 -2.17 -10.07
C GLN A 20 10.38 -0.91 -9.41
N PRO A 21 9.57 0.12 -9.14
CA PRO A 21 10.01 1.30 -8.39
C PRO A 21 10.26 0.97 -6.92
N GLU A 22 11.01 1.82 -6.22
CA GLU A 22 11.12 1.73 -4.77
C GLU A 22 9.78 2.08 -4.13
N TYR A 23 9.29 1.22 -3.23
CA TYR A 23 8.04 1.45 -2.52
C TYR A 23 8.12 1.01 -1.06
N ASP A 24 7.29 1.65 -0.24
CA ASP A 24 7.18 1.39 1.20
C ASP A 24 5.70 1.26 1.59
N ILE A 25 5.38 0.25 2.40
CA ILE A 25 4.02 0.00 2.88
C ILE A 25 3.93 0.38 4.34
N LEU A 26 3.08 1.36 4.64
CA LEU A 26 2.85 1.87 5.98
C LEU A 26 1.42 1.60 6.39
N TYR A 27 1.23 1.11 7.61
CA TYR A 27 -0.10 0.90 8.19
C TYR A 27 -0.42 2.05 9.14
N LYS A 28 -1.63 2.60 9.00
CA LYS A 28 -2.17 3.67 9.86
C LYS A 28 -3.43 3.17 10.54
N GLN A 29 -3.60 3.60 11.78
CA GLN A 29 -4.75 3.29 12.60
C GLN A 29 -5.42 4.59 13.05
N ASP A 30 -6.75 4.62 12.91
CA ASP A 30 -7.56 5.71 13.44
C ASP A 30 -7.81 5.45 14.93
N VAL A 31 -7.14 6.24 15.78
CA VAL A 31 -7.21 6.10 17.24
C VAL A 31 -7.93 7.32 17.83
N MET A 32 -8.84 7.06 18.77
CA MET A 32 -9.46 8.08 19.58
C MET A 32 -8.64 8.31 20.85
N SER A 33 -8.87 9.45 21.52
CA SER A 33 -8.20 9.74 22.79
C SER A 33 -8.44 8.64 23.84
N GLU A 34 -9.60 7.97 23.83
CA GLU A 34 -9.92 6.90 24.76
C GLU A 34 -9.11 5.61 24.52
N ASP A 35 -8.77 5.32 23.26
CA ASP A 35 -7.89 4.20 22.86
C ASP A 35 -6.46 4.39 23.43
N ILE A 36 -5.96 5.63 23.49
CA ILE A 36 -4.57 5.94 23.89
C ILE A 36 -4.43 6.36 25.35
N PHE A 37 -5.37 7.16 25.87
CA PHE A 37 -5.25 7.79 27.19
C PHE A 37 -5.84 6.93 28.31
N LEU A 38 -6.96 6.26 28.07
CA LEU A 38 -7.63 5.43 29.07
C LEU A 38 -7.43 3.93 28.83
N GLY A 39 -7.01 3.53 27.62
CA GLY A 39 -6.86 2.12 27.25
C GLY A 39 -8.18 1.35 27.35
N MET A 40 -9.31 2.06 27.25
CA MET A 40 -10.67 1.49 27.32
C MET A 40 -11.24 1.23 25.93
N GLY A 41 -10.54 1.63 24.87
CA GLY A 41 -10.93 1.34 23.50
C GLY A 41 -10.59 -0.09 23.08
N ASP A 42 -11.37 -0.66 22.18
CA ASP A 42 -11.19 -2.02 21.66
C ASP A 42 -10.03 -2.14 20.65
N LYS A 43 -9.34 -1.04 20.31
CA LYS A 43 -8.25 -1.07 19.31
C LYS A 43 -6.92 -1.43 19.95
N THR A 44 -6.23 -2.42 19.40
CA THR A 44 -4.85 -2.74 19.79
C THR A 44 -3.85 -1.94 18.95
N PRO A 45 -2.61 -1.71 19.42
CA PRO A 45 -1.54 -1.12 18.61
C PRO A 45 -0.98 -2.09 17.55
N GLY A 46 -1.61 -3.26 17.37
CA GLY A 46 -1.21 -4.26 16.40
C GLY A 46 -1.69 -3.92 14.99
N SER A 47 -1.03 -4.48 13.98
CA SER A 47 -1.43 -4.34 12.58
C SER A 47 -2.83 -4.90 12.25
N GLN A 48 -3.44 -5.62 13.20
CA GLN A 48 -4.77 -6.21 13.09
C GLN A 48 -5.89 -5.17 13.14
N ASP A 49 -5.67 -4.05 13.84
CA ASP A 49 -6.65 -2.95 13.99
C ASP A 49 -6.34 -1.76 13.09
N CYS A 50 -5.35 -1.88 12.19
CA CYS A 50 -5.01 -0.82 11.25
C CYS A 50 -6.13 -0.62 10.23
N THR A 51 -6.71 0.58 10.25
CA THR A 51 -7.84 0.93 9.38
C THR A 51 -7.40 1.35 7.97
N HIS A 52 -6.14 1.73 7.79
CA HIS A 52 -5.64 2.24 6.51
C HIS A 52 -4.27 1.66 6.16
N MET A 53 -4.11 1.28 4.90
CA MET A 53 -2.83 0.92 4.29
C MET A 53 -2.39 2.06 3.37
N VAL A 54 -1.15 2.52 3.52
CA VAL A 54 -0.56 3.61 2.75
C VAL A 54 0.65 3.09 2.00
N VAL A 55 0.55 3.06 0.67
CA VAL A 55 1.65 2.66 -0.21
C VAL A 55 2.34 3.91 -0.72
N LYS A 56 3.60 4.10 -0.36
CA LYS A 56 4.46 5.16 -0.90
C LYS A 56 5.27 4.58 -2.03
N VAL A 57 5.18 5.15 -3.21
CA VAL A 57 5.93 4.70 -4.39
C VAL A 57 6.79 5.86 -4.89
N VAL A 58 8.07 5.60 -5.15
CA VAL A 58 9.05 6.58 -5.60
C VAL A 58 9.33 6.39 -7.09
N PHE A 59 8.95 7.38 -7.89
CA PHE A 59 9.25 7.43 -9.32
C PHE A 59 10.26 8.55 -9.63
N PRO A 60 11.57 8.25 -9.63
CA PRO A 60 12.59 9.27 -9.88
C PRO A 60 12.47 9.84 -11.29
N GLY A 61 12.23 11.15 -11.38
CA GLY A 61 12.14 11.87 -12.65
C GLY A 61 10.82 11.68 -13.42
N ALA A 62 9.81 11.03 -12.82
CA ALA A 62 8.44 11.07 -13.36
C ALA A 62 7.69 12.27 -12.79
N THR A 63 6.76 12.81 -13.56
CA THR A 63 5.81 13.83 -13.09
C THR A 63 4.47 13.17 -12.82
N MET A 64 3.64 13.74 -11.94
CA MET A 64 2.29 13.20 -11.67
C MET A 64 1.42 13.01 -12.93
N ALA A 65 1.64 13.80 -13.98
CA ALA A 65 0.92 13.65 -15.25
C ALA A 65 1.37 12.44 -16.09
N ASP A 66 2.57 11.89 -15.84
CA ASP A 66 3.10 10.68 -16.48
C ASP A 66 2.78 9.42 -15.66
N LEU A 67 2.17 9.59 -14.48
CA LEU A 67 1.82 8.50 -13.59
C LEU A 67 0.40 8.02 -13.87
N ASP A 68 0.29 6.73 -14.13
CA ASP A 68 -0.96 5.99 -14.23
C ASP A 68 -1.16 5.23 -12.92
N LEU A 69 -2.16 5.63 -12.15
CA LEU A 69 -2.52 4.98 -10.89
C LEU A 69 -3.89 4.32 -11.08
N ASP A 70 -3.94 3.01 -10.92
CA ASP A 70 -5.14 2.20 -10.99
C ASP A 70 -5.29 1.42 -9.68
N VAL A 71 -6.37 1.70 -8.95
CA VAL A 71 -6.68 1.03 -7.68
C VAL A 71 -7.94 0.21 -7.91
N THR A 72 -7.76 -1.10 -7.90
CA THR A 72 -8.86 -2.06 -7.89
C THR A 72 -9.04 -2.60 -6.48
N LYS A 73 -10.15 -3.31 -6.25
CA LYS A 73 -10.44 -3.89 -4.93
C LYS A 73 -9.31 -4.78 -4.42
N GLU A 74 -8.67 -5.55 -5.29
CA GLU A 74 -7.71 -6.58 -4.90
C GLU A 74 -6.27 -6.24 -5.30
N ARG A 75 -6.06 -5.16 -6.07
CA ARG A 75 -4.74 -4.78 -6.60
C ARG A 75 -4.56 -3.28 -6.71
N LEU A 76 -3.35 -2.83 -6.44
CA LEU A 76 -2.87 -1.48 -6.71
C LEU A 76 -1.81 -1.54 -7.82
N ARG A 77 -2.05 -0.82 -8.90
CA ARG A 77 -1.14 -0.68 -10.02
C ARG A 77 -0.70 0.77 -10.15
N ALA A 78 0.60 0.99 -10.15
CA ALA A 78 1.19 2.31 -10.39
C ALA A 78 2.23 2.18 -11.51
N ALA A 79 2.04 2.87 -12.62
CA ALA A 79 2.93 2.81 -13.76
C ALA A 79 3.40 4.21 -14.16
N SER A 80 4.64 4.28 -14.62
CA SER A 80 5.23 5.41 -15.33
C SER A 80 5.81 4.91 -16.65
N SER A 81 6.26 5.84 -17.50
CA SER A 81 7.01 5.56 -18.73
C SER A 81 8.18 4.59 -18.54
N LYS A 82 8.81 4.51 -17.35
CA LYS A 82 10.01 3.69 -17.09
C LYS A 82 9.85 2.60 -16.04
N LEU A 83 8.90 2.73 -15.12
CA LEU A 83 8.79 1.91 -13.93
C LEU A 83 7.34 1.44 -13.79
N LYS A 84 7.13 0.24 -13.27
CA LYS A 84 5.80 -0.32 -13.03
C LYS A 84 5.77 -1.04 -11.71
N LEU A 85 4.76 -0.76 -10.90
CA LEU A 85 4.43 -1.47 -9.68
C LEU A 85 3.06 -2.12 -9.84
N ASN A 86 2.98 -3.41 -9.53
CA ASN A 86 1.74 -4.15 -9.40
C ASN A 86 1.78 -4.83 -8.04
N LEU A 87 0.90 -4.40 -7.14
CA LEU A 87 0.84 -4.88 -5.77
C LEU A 87 -0.51 -5.52 -5.51
N TYR A 88 -0.50 -6.75 -5.01
CA TYR A 88 -1.69 -7.42 -4.53
C TYR A 88 -2.05 -6.93 -3.13
N LEU A 89 -3.31 -6.60 -2.92
CA LEU A 89 -3.81 -6.14 -1.64
C LEU A 89 -4.24 -7.35 -0.80
N PRO A 90 -3.84 -7.43 0.48
CA PRO A 90 -4.18 -8.57 1.34
C PRO A 90 -5.67 -8.64 1.68
N LEU A 91 -6.37 -7.51 1.57
CA LEU A 91 -7.80 -7.37 1.81
C LEU A 91 -8.41 -6.50 0.70
N PRO A 92 -9.69 -6.72 0.36
CA PRO A 92 -10.36 -5.89 -0.62
C PRO A 92 -10.49 -4.45 -0.12
N VAL A 93 -10.08 -3.48 -0.94
CA VAL A 93 -10.20 -2.04 -0.65
C VAL A 93 -11.37 -1.42 -1.39
N ASP A 94 -11.81 -0.27 -0.90
CA ASP A 94 -12.81 0.57 -1.56
C ASP A 94 -12.11 1.41 -2.65
N ASP A 95 -12.25 1.00 -3.90
CA ASP A 95 -11.66 1.66 -5.07
C ASP A 95 -12.16 3.11 -5.26
N SER A 96 -13.32 3.46 -4.71
CA SER A 96 -13.93 4.78 -4.86
C SER A 96 -13.40 5.81 -3.85
N LYS A 97 -12.56 5.40 -2.89
CA LYS A 97 -11.94 6.27 -1.87
C LYS A 97 -10.41 6.39 -2.01
N GLY A 98 -9.87 6.05 -3.19
CA GLY A 98 -8.44 6.13 -3.54
C GLY A 98 -7.92 7.55 -3.72
#